data_AF-A0A420J4H4-F1
#
_entry.id   AF-A0A420J4H4-F1
#
_cell.length_a   1.000
_cell.length_b   1.000
_cell.length_c   1.000
_cell.angle_alpha   90.00
_cell.angle_beta   90.00
_cell.angle_gamma   90.00
#
_symmetry.space_group_name_H-M   'P 1'
#
loop_
_entity.id
_entity.type
_entity.pdbx_description
1 polymer ?
#
loop_
_entity_poly.entity_id
_entity_poly.type
_entity_poly.pdbx_seq_one_letter_code
_entity_poly.pdbx_strand_id
1 'polypeptide(L)'
;MAYHERAQDLLRRSNGRDDASDNGLELSALEKTMLSIIVKAFIRGVRDDNLRSMIMMKSTIFHGSLLGAYEKSKKAMESISQRNDIEKERLERMELDHFREQYQQQWGRPLSVALTGVDQRKSHNDIRPPTRIQRQPAGPQTPSASRPTQPQMVPNNKNNRFDQKDTPPKHLSRHPIINGTKTFSKDEGVLCIRCGELGHRKPECIGNP
;
A
#
# COMPACT_ATOMS: atom_id res chain seq x y z
N MET A 1 -0.38 17.79 11.47
CA MET A 1 -0.82 16.97 12.60
C MET A 1 -1.95 17.66 13.38
N ALA A 2 -3.05 18.02 12.71
CA ALA A 2 -4.17 18.75 13.30
C ALA A 2 -4.89 17.97 14.43
N TYR A 3 -4.65 16.66 14.54
CA TYR A 3 -5.30 15.83 15.54
C TYR A 3 -4.68 15.95 16.94
N HIS A 4 -3.37 16.20 17.01
CA HIS A 4 -2.69 16.46 18.28
C HIS A 4 -3.12 17.81 18.88
N GLU A 5 -3.20 18.86 18.05
CA GLU A 5 -3.70 20.18 18.47
C GLU A 5 -5.12 20.11 19.04
N ARG A 6 -6.01 19.35 18.38
CA ARG A 6 -7.37 19.12 18.91
C ARG A 6 -7.39 18.40 20.25
N ALA A 7 -6.48 17.42 20.45
CA ALA A 7 -6.38 16.72 21.72
C ALA A 7 -5.82 17.64 22.82
N GLN A 8 -4.87 18.53 22.49
CA GLN A 8 -4.38 19.55 23.41
C GLN A 8 -5.47 20.56 23.79
N ASP A 9 -6.26 21.03 22.82
CA ASP A 9 -7.37 21.95 23.08
C ASP A 9 -8.45 21.31 23.97
N LEU A 10 -8.74 20.02 23.77
CA LEU A 10 -9.64 19.28 24.64
C LEU A 10 -9.11 19.21 26.08
N LEU A 11 -7.82 18.91 26.25
CA LEU A 11 -7.16 18.87 27.55
C LEU A 11 -7.24 20.22 28.27
N ARG A 12 -6.95 21.32 27.56
CA ARG A 12 -7.05 22.70 28.10
C ARG A 12 -8.48 23.05 28.51
N ARG A 13 -9.49 22.73 27.69
CA ARG A 13 -10.91 23.02 27.99
C ARG A 13 -11.44 22.27 29.20
N SER A 14 -10.86 21.12 29.51
CA SER A 14 -11.23 20.34 30.69
C SER A 14 -10.45 20.74 31.95
N ASN A 15 -9.66 21.83 31.90
CA ASN A 15 -8.73 22.23 32.95
C ASN A 15 -7.66 21.17 33.28
N GLY A 16 -7.38 20.27 32.34
CA GLY A 16 -6.33 19.27 32.47
C GLY A 16 -4.98 19.84 32.07
N ARG A 17 -3.93 19.42 32.76
CA ARG A 17 -2.54 19.68 32.38
C ARG A 17 -1.94 18.46 31.70
N ASP A 18 -1.03 18.70 30.76
CA ASP A 18 -0.17 17.63 30.28
C ASP A 18 0.93 17.39 31.33
N ASP A 19 1.38 16.15 31.47
CA ASP A 19 2.28 15.65 32.54
C ASP A 19 3.66 16.36 32.58
N ALA A 20 3.93 17.26 31.63
CA ALA A 20 5.17 18.00 31.45
C ALA A 20 5.03 19.52 31.65
N SER A 21 4.06 19.99 32.45
CA SER A 21 4.13 21.39 32.90
C SER A 21 5.31 21.57 33.86
N ASP A 22 6.26 22.39 33.43
CA ASP A 22 7.57 22.82 33.97
C ASP A 22 7.64 23.19 35.47
N ASN A 23 6.53 23.10 36.18
CA ASN A 23 6.38 23.53 37.57
C ASN A 23 6.66 22.42 38.59
N GLY A 24 7.00 21.20 38.16
CA GLY A 24 7.29 20.06 39.05
C GLY A 24 6.12 19.60 39.92
N LEU A 25 4.91 20.11 39.68
CA LEU A 25 3.71 19.76 40.43
C LEU A 25 3.06 18.51 39.85
N GLU A 26 2.93 17.48 40.70
CA GLU A 26 2.30 16.22 40.32
C GLU A 26 0.85 16.44 39.86
N LEU A 27 0.43 15.70 38.82
CA LEU A 27 -0.96 15.70 38.38
C LEU A 27 -1.86 15.10 39.47
N SER A 28 -2.99 15.75 39.74
CA SER A 28 -4.04 15.18 40.60
C SER A 28 -4.61 13.89 39.99
N ALA A 29 -5.24 13.04 40.82
CA ALA A 29 -5.85 11.80 40.35
C ALA A 29 -6.90 12.02 39.24
N LEU A 30 -7.65 13.13 39.31
CA LEU A 30 -8.62 13.52 38.28
C LEU A 30 -7.91 13.91 36.97
N GLU A 31 -6.88 14.74 37.04
CA GLU A 31 -6.08 15.14 35.88
C GLU A 31 -5.42 13.92 35.21
N LYS A 32 -4.83 13.00 35.99
CA LYS A 32 -4.25 11.75 35.48
C LYS A 32 -5.31 10.90 34.75
N THR A 33 -6.52 10.82 35.30
CA THR A 33 -7.63 10.07 34.69
C THR A 33 -8.07 10.70 33.37
N MET A 34 -8.28 12.02 33.37
CA MET A 34 -8.65 12.75 32.15
C MET A 34 -7.58 12.66 31.07
N LEU A 35 -6.30 12.86 31.43
CA LEU A 35 -5.18 12.73 30.51
C LEU A 35 -5.14 11.33 29.90
N SER A 36 -5.32 10.27 30.71
CA SER A 36 -5.40 8.90 30.20
C SER A 36 -6.55 8.71 29.20
N ILE A 37 -7.73 9.27 29.47
CA ILE A 37 -8.89 9.22 28.57
C ILE A 37 -8.58 9.92 27.25
N ILE A 38 -8.00 11.12 27.31
CA ILE A 38 -7.68 11.93 26.12
C ILE A 38 -6.58 11.26 25.29
N VAL A 39 -5.52 10.75 25.92
CA VAL A 39 -4.46 10.00 25.23
C VAL A 39 -5.02 8.75 24.56
N LYS A 40 -5.89 7.99 25.24
CA LYS A 40 -6.56 6.82 24.64
C LYS A 40 -7.44 7.20 23.46
N ALA A 41 -8.19 8.31 23.56
CA ALA A 41 -9.00 8.82 22.46
C ALA A 41 -8.14 9.23 21.27
N PHE A 42 -7.04 9.95 21.54
CA PHE A 42 -6.04 10.36 20.54
C PHE A 42 -5.45 9.15 19.80
N ILE A 43 -5.03 8.09 20.49
CA ILE A 43 -4.50 6.90 19.80
C ILE A 43 -5.58 6.18 19.00
N ARG A 44 -6.81 6.07 19.54
CA ARG A 44 -7.91 5.40 18.85
C ARG A 44 -8.33 6.10 17.56
N GLY A 45 -8.26 7.43 17.49
CA GLY A 45 -8.60 8.18 16.29
C GLY A 45 -7.49 8.26 15.23
N VAL A 46 -6.34 7.61 15.44
CA VAL A 46 -5.36 7.39 14.37
C VAL A 46 -6.00 6.52 13.28
N ARG A 47 -6.02 7.04 12.04
CA ARG A 47 -6.69 6.41 10.89
C ARG A 47 -5.94 5.20 10.34
N ASP A 48 -4.62 5.23 10.42
CA ASP A 48 -3.77 4.13 9.94
C ASP A 48 -3.76 3.01 10.99
N ASP A 49 -4.33 1.86 10.63
CA ASP A 49 -4.45 0.69 11.51
C ASP A 49 -3.11 0.07 11.86
N ASN A 50 -2.15 0.08 10.93
CA ASN A 50 -0.81 -0.45 11.15
C ASN A 50 -0.05 0.45 12.13
N LEU A 51 -0.13 1.77 11.91
CA LEU A 51 0.43 2.76 12.84
C LEU A 51 -0.23 2.66 14.22
N ARG A 52 -1.56 2.60 14.27
CA ARG A 52 -2.32 2.46 15.52
C ARG A 52 -1.95 1.19 16.27
N SER A 53 -1.90 0.05 15.58
CA SER A 53 -1.48 -1.23 16.15
C SER A 53 -0.06 -1.17 16.68
N MET A 54 0.88 -0.61 15.90
CA MET A 54 2.27 -0.47 16.31
C MET A 54 2.43 0.43 17.54
N ILE A 55 1.69 1.54 17.60
CA ILE A 55 1.69 2.42 18.77
C ILE A 55 1.13 1.67 19.98
N MET A 56 -0.02 0.98 19.86
CA MET A 56 -0.61 0.22 20.97
C MET A 56 0.28 -0.93 21.44
N MET A 57 0.92 -1.66 20.53
CA MET A 57 1.78 -2.81 20.82
C MET A 57 3.09 -2.43 21.49
N LYS A 58 3.67 -1.26 21.14
CA LYS A 58 4.85 -0.70 21.82
C LYS A 58 4.50 0.08 23.10
N SER A 59 3.22 0.31 23.38
CA SER A 59 2.77 1.16 24.49
C SER A 59 2.11 0.34 25.59
N THR A 60 2.93 -0.30 26.42
CA THR A 60 2.58 -0.66 27.81
C THR A 60 2.44 0.58 28.73
N ILE A 61 2.42 1.80 28.15
CA ILE A 61 2.74 3.07 28.81
C ILE A 61 1.71 4.16 28.45
N PHE A 62 0.41 3.89 28.61
CA PHE A 62 -0.62 4.96 28.52
C PHE A 62 -0.64 5.87 29.78
N HIS A 63 0.43 5.84 30.58
CA HIS A 63 0.63 6.57 31.83
C HIS A 63 1.48 7.84 31.64
N GLY A 64 1.54 8.42 30.45
CA GLY A 64 2.40 9.57 30.17
C GLY A 64 1.66 10.73 29.53
N SER A 65 2.44 11.73 29.14
CA SER A 65 1.96 12.94 28.49
C SER A 65 1.33 12.71 27.12
N LEU A 66 0.41 13.59 26.75
CA LEU A 66 -0.13 13.70 25.39
C LEU A 66 0.99 14.03 24.39
N LEU A 67 1.92 14.91 24.76
CA LEU A 67 3.12 15.18 23.96
C LEU A 67 3.95 13.91 23.73
N GLY A 68 4.20 13.12 24.78
CA GLY A 68 4.93 11.87 24.67
C GLY A 68 4.20 10.85 23.78
N ALA A 69 2.87 10.78 23.85
CA ALA A 69 2.07 9.96 22.94
C ALA A 69 2.19 10.41 21.49
N TYR A 70 2.22 11.72 21.24
CA TYR A 70 2.43 12.31 19.92
C TYR A 70 3.82 12.00 19.35
N GLU A 71 4.88 12.19 20.14
CA GLU A 71 6.25 11.91 19.71
C GLU A 71 6.46 10.42 19.39
N LYS A 72 5.92 9.54 20.25
CA LYS A 72 5.93 8.09 19.98
C LYS A 72 5.19 7.75 18.70
N SER A 73 4.07 8.43 18.43
CA SER A 73 3.31 8.25 17.19
C SER A 73 4.11 8.70 15.96
N LYS A 74 4.80 9.84 16.05
CA LYS A 74 5.68 10.34 14.99
C LYS A 74 6.83 9.37 14.71
N LYS A 75 7.50 8.90 15.76
CA LYS A 75 8.58 7.91 15.66
C LYS A 75 8.11 6.58 15.06
N ALA A 76 6.90 6.14 15.41
CA ALA A 76 6.31 4.94 14.83
C ALA A 76 6.03 5.12 13.32
N MET A 77 5.56 6.30 12.90
CA MET A 77 5.35 6.63 11.49
C MET A 77 6.65 6.58 10.69
N GLU A 78 7.72 7.20 11.20
CA GLU A 78 9.05 7.15 10.59
C GLU A 78 9.57 5.70 10.49
N SER A 79 9.38 4.91 11.56
CA SER A 79 9.76 3.49 11.57
C SER A 79 9.00 2.65 10.55
N ILE A 80 7.72 2.93 10.31
CA ILE A 80 6.92 2.27 9.27
C ILE A 80 7.42 2.66 7.88
N SER A 81 7.66 3.95 7.65
CA SER A 81 8.20 4.43 6.37
C SER A 81 9.52 3.74 6.04
N GLN A 82 10.46 3.73 6.99
CA GLN A 82 11.76 3.09 6.81
C GLN A 82 11.62 1.59 6.51
N ARG A 83 10.71 0.89 7.20
CA ARG A 83 10.44 -0.53 6.95
C ARG A 83 9.90 -0.77 5.54
N ASN A 84 9.00 0.10 5.06
CA ASN A 84 8.45 -0.01 3.72
C ASN A 84 9.51 0.23 2.64
N ASP A 85 10.42 1.19 2.87
CA ASP A 85 11.52 1.47 1.95
C ASP A 85 12.47 0.27 1.85
N ILE A 86 12.81 -0.35 2.99
CA ILE A 86 13.64 -1.57 3.03
C ILE A 86 12.95 -2.73 2.30
N GLU A 87 11.65 -2.94 2.53
CA GLU A 87 10.93 -4.03 1.88
C GLU A 87 10.81 -3.81 0.36
N LYS A 88 10.64 -2.55 -0.06
CA LYS A 88 10.65 -2.18 -1.48
C LYS A 88 11.99 -2.49 -2.13
N GLU A 89 13.10 -2.08 -1.51
CA GLU A 89 14.45 -2.40 -2.03
C GLU A 89 14.68 -3.91 -2.07
N ARG A 90 14.19 -4.65 -1.07
CA ARG A 90 14.26 -6.12 -1.03
C ARG A 90 13.50 -6.75 -2.20
N LEU A 91 12.31 -6.26 -2.52
CA LEU A 91 11.50 -6.76 -3.64
C LEU A 91 12.15 -6.45 -4.99
N GLU A 92 12.64 -5.22 -5.19
CA GLU A 92 13.35 -4.82 -6.42
C GLU A 92 14.61 -5.67 -6.63
N ARG A 93 15.34 -5.98 -5.56
CA ARG A 93 16.51 -6.86 -5.62
C ARG A 93 16.14 -8.29 -6.02
N MET A 94 15.11 -8.87 -5.40
CA MET A 94 14.63 -10.20 -5.77
C MET A 94 14.15 -10.27 -7.22
N GLU A 95 13.47 -9.23 -7.71
CA GLU A 95 13.04 -9.15 -9.11
C GLU A 95 14.26 -9.12 -10.06
N LEU A 96 15.27 -8.29 -9.78
CA LEU A 96 16.50 -8.25 -10.57
C LEU A 96 17.26 -9.57 -10.56
N ASP A 97 17.36 -10.23 -9.42
CA ASP A 97 18.05 -11.52 -9.31
C ASP A 97 17.26 -12.61 -10.07
N HIS A 98 15.94 -12.60 -9.99
CA HIS A 98 15.10 -13.50 -10.79
C HIS A 98 15.33 -13.29 -12.30
N PHE A 99 15.39 -12.03 -12.76
CA PHE A 99 15.69 -11.73 -14.15
C PHE A 99 17.10 -12.16 -14.56
N ARG A 100 18.09 -11.98 -13.69
CA ARG A 100 19.48 -12.43 -13.95
C ARG A 100 19.55 -13.94 -14.08
N GLU A 101 18.87 -14.68 -13.21
CA GLU A 101 18.80 -16.14 -13.25
C GLU A 101 18.12 -16.63 -14.53
N GLN A 102 16.94 -16.09 -14.86
CA GLN A 102 16.24 -16.44 -16.10
C GLN A 102 17.08 -16.15 -17.34
N TYR A 103 17.76 -15.00 -17.36
CA TYR A 103 18.64 -14.63 -18.48
C TYR A 103 19.83 -15.59 -18.60
N GLN A 104 20.45 -15.94 -17.47
CA GLN A 104 21.57 -16.87 -17.47
C GLN A 104 21.13 -18.26 -17.94
N GLN A 105 19.95 -18.74 -17.53
CA GLN A 105 19.44 -20.04 -17.97
C GLN A 105 19.14 -20.07 -19.47
N GLN A 106 18.54 -19.02 -20.02
CA GLN A 106 18.16 -18.99 -21.44
C GLN A 106 19.33 -18.71 -22.39
N TRP A 107 20.30 -17.88 -21.99
CA TRP A 107 21.38 -17.42 -22.88
C TRP A 107 22.78 -17.87 -22.45
N GLY A 108 22.91 -18.62 -21.35
CA GLY A 108 24.17 -19.21 -20.89
C GLY A 108 25.24 -18.21 -20.40
N ARG A 109 24.90 -16.92 -20.29
CA ARG A 109 25.81 -15.85 -19.89
C ARG A 109 25.13 -14.88 -18.91
N PRO A 110 25.87 -14.28 -17.97
CA PRO A 110 25.29 -13.31 -17.03
C PRO A 110 24.73 -12.08 -17.74
N LEU A 111 23.59 -11.58 -17.28
CA LEU A 111 22.95 -10.36 -17.81
C LEU A 111 23.90 -9.15 -17.78
N SER A 112 24.73 -9.04 -16.74
CA SER A 112 25.72 -7.97 -16.61
C SER A 112 26.70 -7.91 -17.79
N VAL A 113 27.18 -9.06 -18.27
CA VAL A 113 28.11 -9.18 -19.41
C VAL A 113 27.42 -8.83 -20.73
N ALA A 114 26.13 -9.12 -20.86
CA ALA A 114 25.37 -8.73 -22.05
C ALA A 114 25.15 -7.21 -22.12
N LEU A 115 24.91 -6.56 -20.98
CA LEU A 115 24.68 -5.11 -20.90
C LEU A 115 25.95 -4.30 -21.17
N THR A 116 27.11 -4.73 -20.67
CA THR A 116 28.39 -4.03 -20.93
C THR A 116 28.76 -3.96 -22.41
N GLY A 117 28.36 -4.95 -23.21
CA GLY A 117 28.54 -4.94 -24.66
C GLY A 117 27.60 -3.98 -25.42
N VAL A 118 26.46 -3.60 -24.84
CA VAL A 118 25.51 -2.65 -25.44
C VAL A 118 25.99 -1.21 -25.23
N ASP A 119 26.58 -0.90 -24.07
CA ASP A 119 27.12 0.44 -23.78
C ASP A 119 28.32 0.79 -24.66
N GLN A 120 29.19 -0.18 -24.97
CA GLN A 120 30.30 0.03 -25.92
C GLN A 120 29.83 0.33 -27.35
N ARG A 121 28.72 -0.26 -27.80
CA ARG A 121 28.16 0.01 -29.14
C ARG A 121 27.52 1.39 -29.26
N LYS A 122 27.01 1.96 -28.15
CA LYS A 122 26.53 3.35 -28.13
C LYS A 122 27.67 4.37 -28.15
N SER A 123 28.78 4.07 -27.47
CA SER A 123 29.94 4.97 -27.40
C SER A 123 30.76 5.00 -28.72
N HIS A 124 30.69 3.96 -29.55
CA HIS A 124 31.50 3.87 -30.78
C HIS A 124 30.83 4.43 -32.05
N ASN A 125 29.67 5.10 -31.94
CA ASN A 125 28.97 5.66 -33.12
C ASN A 125 29.31 7.12 -33.46
N ASP A 126 30.18 7.80 -32.70
CA ASP A 126 30.52 9.22 -32.92
C ASP A 126 31.89 9.49 -33.58
N ILE A 127 32.57 8.47 -34.13
CA ILE A 127 33.84 8.69 -34.88
C ILE A 127 33.72 8.11 -36.29
N ARG A 128 33.25 8.96 -37.20
CA ARG A 128 33.32 8.74 -38.66
C ARG A 128 34.69 9.18 -39.18
N PRO A 129 35.38 8.33 -39.97
CA PRO A 129 36.17 8.83 -41.10
C PRO A 129 35.59 8.35 -42.45
N PRO A 130 35.84 9.06 -43.55
CA PRO A 130 35.12 8.86 -44.80
C PRO A 130 35.79 7.80 -45.68
N THR A 131 35.08 6.71 -46.00
CA THR A 131 35.55 5.77 -47.02
C THR A 131 34.83 6.01 -48.34
N ARG A 132 35.60 6.65 -49.23
CA ARG A 132 35.59 6.69 -50.69
C ARG A 132 34.66 5.69 -51.39
N ILE A 133 33.77 6.26 -52.21
CA ILE A 133 32.86 5.59 -53.14
C ILE A 133 33.67 4.99 -54.30
N GLN A 134 33.51 3.70 -54.58
CA GLN A 134 33.76 3.13 -55.90
C GLN A 134 32.58 2.23 -56.32
N ARG A 135 31.94 2.67 -57.41
CA ARG A 135 30.94 2.03 -58.28
C ARG A 135 31.49 0.66 -58.79
N GLN A 136 30.75 -0.40 -59.15
CA GLN A 136 29.49 -0.54 -59.92
C GLN A 136 29.09 -2.07 -59.99
N PRO A 137 28.12 -2.59 -60.82
CA PRO A 137 26.92 -3.32 -60.35
C PRO A 137 26.62 -4.68 -61.08
N ALA A 138 25.33 -5.12 -61.04
CA ALA A 138 24.62 -6.23 -61.73
C ALA A 138 24.48 -7.51 -60.87
N GLY A 139 23.32 -8.05 -60.46
CA GLY A 139 21.93 -8.16 -60.96
C GLY A 139 21.55 -9.68 -60.91
N PRO A 140 20.31 -10.19 -61.07
CA PRO A 140 18.95 -9.72 -60.73
C PRO A 140 18.08 -10.75 -59.92
N GLN A 141 17.08 -10.23 -59.16
CA GLN A 141 15.64 -10.64 -58.97
C GLN A 141 15.25 -12.14 -59.09
N THR A 142 14.55 -12.85 -58.16
CA THR A 142 13.20 -12.70 -57.51
C THR A 142 12.81 -14.12 -56.94
N PRO A 143 11.64 -14.41 -56.30
CA PRO A 143 10.65 -13.60 -55.55
C PRO A 143 10.14 -14.20 -54.20
N SER A 144 9.54 -13.31 -53.38
CA SER A 144 8.27 -13.39 -52.62
C SER A 144 7.87 -14.59 -51.73
N ALA A 145 7.44 -14.25 -50.49
CA ALA A 145 6.24 -14.69 -49.73
C ALA A 145 6.58 -15.00 -48.26
N SER A 146 5.82 -14.68 -47.19
CA SER A 146 4.64 -13.86 -46.96
C SER A 146 4.52 -13.64 -45.44
N ARG A 147 4.06 -12.46 -45.05
CA ARG A 147 3.73 -12.00 -43.69
C ARG A 147 2.28 -12.38 -43.32
N PRO A 148 1.95 -12.55 -42.03
CA PRO A 148 0.73 -11.94 -41.50
C PRO A 148 1.03 -11.22 -40.17
N THR A 149 1.01 -9.88 -40.11
CA THR A 149 -0.14 -9.00 -39.86
C THR A 149 -0.80 -9.26 -38.51
N GLN A 150 -0.38 -8.46 -37.53
CA GLN A 150 -1.07 -8.21 -36.27
C GLN A 150 -2.07 -7.03 -36.47
N PRO A 151 -2.81 -6.59 -35.44
CA PRO A 151 -4.19 -6.90 -35.10
C PRO A 151 -5.20 -5.80 -35.51
N GLN A 152 -6.50 -6.14 -35.60
CA GLN A 152 -7.57 -5.14 -35.58
C GLN A 152 -8.30 -5.15 -34.22
N MET A 153 -8.13 -4.05 -33.49
CA MET A 153 -8.98 -3.66 -32.38
C MET A 153 -10.29 -3.08 -32.92
N VAL A 154 -11.41 -3.45 -32.31
CA VAL A 154 -12.64 -2.64 -32.32
C VAL A 154 -12.97 -2.32 -30.86
N PRO A 155 -13.23 -1.06 -30.51
CA PRO A 155 -13.46 -0.63 -29.14
C PRO A 155 -14.94 -0.78 -28.78
N ASN A 156 -15.24 -1.21 -27.55
CA ASN A 156 -16.46 -0.71 -26.92
C ASN A 156 -16.30 -0.46 -25.43
N ASN A 157 -17.00 0.59 -25.05
CA ASN A 157 -16.74 1.48 -23.93
C ASN A 157 -17.77 1.23 -22.82
N LYS A 158 -17.36 1.54 -21.57
CA LYS A 158 -18.14 2.05 -20.43
C LYS A 158 -18.32 1.15 -19.20
N ASN A 159 -17.51 1.55 -18.21
CA ASN A 159 -17.89 1.99 -16.85
C ASN A 159 -17.77 1.03 -15.66
N ASN A 160 -17.09 1.59 -14.64
CA ASN A 160 -16.93 1.20 -13.23
C ASN A 160 -15.91 0.10 -12.90
N ARG A 161 -14.64 0.43 -13.15
CA ARG A 161 -13.50 -0.20 -12.46
C ARG A 161 -13.32 0.47 -11.08
N PHE A 162 -13.89 -0.14 -10.05
CA PHE A 162 -13.17 -0.20 -8.77
C PHE A 162 -12.22 -1.40 -8.88
N ASP A 163 -10.93 -1.16 -8.64
CA ASP A 163 -9.86 -2.16 -8.71
C ASP A 163 -10.20 -3.41 -7.91
N GLN A 164 -10.49 -4.50 -8.64
CA GLN A 164 -10.89 -5.81 -8.14
C GLN A 164 -9.68 -6.69 -7.78
N LYS A 165 -8.54 -6.11 -7.39
CA LYS A 165 -7.30 -6.86 -7.20
C LYS A 165 -7.11 -7.50 -5.82
N ASP A 166 -7.90 -7.12 -4.81
CA ASP A 166 -7.71 -7.61 -3.42
C ASP A 166 -8.95 -8.24 -2.76
N THR A 167 -10.07 -8.40 -3.47
CA THR A 167 -11.25 -9.07 -2.89
C THR A 167 -11.17 -10.58 -3.13
N PRO A 168 -11.25 -11.43 -2.08
CA PRO A 168 -11.29 -12.88 -2.24
C PRO A 168 -12.45 -13.30 -3.16
N PRO A 169 -12.26 -14.32 -4.02
CA PRO A 169 -13.29 -14.75 -4.96
C PRO A 169 -14.64 -15.03 -4.27
N LYS A 170 -15.74 -14.57 -4.86
CA LYS A 170 -17.11 -14.65 -4.30
C LYS A 170 -17.51 -16.07 -3.89
N HIS A 171 -17.07 -17.08 -4.64
CA HIS A 171 -17.38 -18.49 -4.39
C HIS A 171 -16.76 -19.06 -3.10
N LEU A 172 -15.81 -18.33 -2.47
CA LEU A 172 -15.23 -18.73 -1.19
C LEU A 172 -16.11 -18.35 0.01
N SER A 173 -17.11 -17.48 -0.17
CA SER A 173 -18.02 -17.11 0.91
C SER A 173 -19.15 -18.12 1.07
N ARG A 174 -19.42 -18.52 2.31
CA ARG A 174 -20.62 -19.32 2.65
C ARG A 174 -21.88 -18.45 2.75
N HIS A 175 -21.74 -17.13 2.65
CA HIS A 175 -22.84 -16.19 2.81
C HIS A 175 -23.61 -16.00 1.49
N PRO A 176 -24.95 -16.23 1.46
CA PRO A 176 -25.74 -16.21 0.22
C PRO A 176 -25.68 -14.92 -0.60
N ILE A 177 -25.62 -13.77 0.08
CA ILE A 177 -25.52 -12.47 -0.60
C ILE A 177 -24.11 -12.22 -1.17
N ILE A 178 -23.05 -12.68 -0.49
CA ILE A 178 -21.66 -12.42 -0.89
C ILE A 178 -21.23 -13.35 -2.02
N ASN A 179 -21.65 -14.61 -1.97
CA ASN A 179 -21.37 -15.57 -3.03
C ASN A 179 -22.31 -15.45 -4.25
N GLY A 180 -23.33 -14.60 -4.15
CA GLY A 180 -24.25 -14.30 -5.25
C GLY A 180 -25.38 -15.32 -5.44
N THR A 181 -25.60 -16.24 -4.49
CA THR A 181 -26.76 -17.15 -4.55
C THR A 181 -28.07 -16.47 -4.12
N LYS A 182 -28.00 -15.34 -3.41
CA LYS A 182 -29.15 -14.48 -3.07
C LYS A 182 -28.90 -13.03 -3.47
N THR A 183 -29.88 -12.39 -4.10
CA THR A 183 -29.85 -10.95 -4.38
C THR A 183 -30.26 -10.17 -3.14
N PHE A 184 -29.52 -9.12 -2.79
CA PHE A 184 -29.94 -8.19 -1.73
C PHE A 184 -31.08 -7.31 -2.22
N SER A 185 -32.24 -7.39 -1.59
CA SER A 185 -33.33 -6.44 -1.76
C SER A 185 -33.41 -5.52 -0.55
N LYS A 186 -33.54 -4.21 -0.78
CA LYS A 186 -33.65 -3.20 0.28
C LYS A 186 -34.95 -3.35 1.09
N ASP A 187 -35.95 -4.00 0.51
CA ASP A 187 -37.25 -4.23 1.11
C ASP A 187 -37.24 -5.40 2.12
N GLU A 188 -36.22 -6.27 2.06
CA GLU A 188 -36.05 -7.40 3.00
C GLU A 188 -35.41 -6.97 4.34
N GLY A 189 -35.14 -5.68 4.53
CA GLY A 189 -34.60 -5.11 5.76
C GLY A 189 -33.07 -4.95 5.74
N VAL A 190 -32.53 -4.55 6.89
CA VAL A 190 -31.09 -4.30 7.05
C VAL A 190 -30.34 -5.62 7.23
N LEU A 191 -29.17 -5.74 6.57
CA LEU A 191 -28.26 -6.87 6.74
C LEU A 191 -27.49 -6.74 8.05
N CYS A 192 -27.60 -7.74 8.91
CA CYS A 192 -26.81 -7.81 10.13
C CYS A 192 -25.35 -8.15 9.79
N ILE A 193 -24.44 -7.22 10.06
CA ILE A 193 -22.99 -7.44 9.86
C ILE A 193 -22.36 -8.49 10.79
N ARG A 194 -23.12 -9.01 11.78
CA ARG A 194 -22.63 -10.01 12.73
C ARG A 194 -22.94 -11.44 12.28
N CYS A 195 -24.19 -11.74 11.96
CA CYS A 195 -24.62 -13.09 11.55
C CYS A 195 -24.89 -13.23 10.05
N GLY A 196 -24.97 -12.13 9.30
CA GLY A 196 -25.28 -12.17 7.86
C GLY A 196 -26.76 -12.38 7.53
N GLU A 197 -27.64 -12.32 8.52
CA GLU A 197 -29.08 -12.43 8.30
C GLU A 197 -29.72 -11.06 8.07
N LEU A 198 -30.83 -11.05 7.33
CA LEU A 198 -31.63 -9.85 7.06
C LEU A 198 -32.68 -9.65 8.16
N GLY A 199 -33.03 -8.40 8.43
CA GLY A 199 -34.17 -8.04 9.28
C GLY A 199 -33.82 -7.53 10.68
N HIS A 200 -32.53 -7.44 11.04
CA HIS A 200 -32.10 -6.89 12.33
C HIS A 200 -30.71 -6.25 12.25
N ARG A 201 -30.41 -5.35 13.20
CA ARG A 201 -29.08 -4.71 13.30
C ARG A 201 -28.16 -5.48 14.26
N LYS A 202 -26.86 -5.22 14.18
CA LYS A 202 -25.84 -5.78 15.10
C LYS A 202 -26.23 -5.78 16.60
N PRO A 203 -26.78 -4.70 17.19
CA PRO A 203 -27.18 -4.70 18.61
C PRO A 203 -28.37 -5.64 18.92
N GLU A 204 -29.16 -6.01 17.92
CA GLU A 204 -30.35 -6.87 18.02
C GLU A 204 -30.03 -8.33 17.63
N CYS A 205 -28.77 -8.62 17.29
CA CYS A 205 -28.33 -9.93 16.83
C CYS A 205 -28.19 -10.91 18.01
N ILE A 206 -29.11 -11.86 18.10
CA ILE A 206 -29.19 -12.91 19.14
C ILE A 206 -28.23 -14.09 18.83
N GLY A 207 -27.63 -14.13 17.63
CA GLY A 207 -26.67 -15.16 17.24
C GLY A 207 -25.43 -15.22 18.15
N ASN A 208 -25.09 -16.43 18.60
CA ASN A 208 -23.83 -16.72 19.29
C ASN A 208 -22.63 -16.55 18.32
N PRO A 209 -21.46 -16.11 18.84
CA PRO A 209 -20.30 -15.70 18.04
C PRO A 209 -19.77 -16.77 17.10
#